data_AF-A0A9W9HXJ5-F1
#
_entry.id   AF-A0A9W9HXJ5-F1
#
_cell.length_a   1.000
_cell.length_b   1.000
_cell.length_c   1.000
_cell.angle_alpha   90.00
_cell.angle_beta   90.00
_cell.angle_gamma   90.00
#
_symmetry.space_group_name_H-M   'P 1'
#
loop_
_entity.id
_entity.type
_entity.pdbx_description
1 polymer ?
#
loop_
_entity_poly.entity_id
_entity_poly.type
_entity_poly.pdbx_seq_one_letter_code
_entity_poly.pdbx_strand_id
1 'polypeptide(L)'
;MSSYTNFPTGKDEQISMFLAQRENMFHALMGWHNELLQNPYSRANVASQLEHFQNDFPHLSALVRVIRVSRGPVPEDERLGWETCWNDKVRCIQHYLDICIKYMRDLEKGWGTGNLAIFVSMIAVSIGRLHYEKGFDEFTTKMFQLAASMSHHEYSSGLWSVWTEMVKIVHRGCDYCLD
;
A
#
# COMPACT_ATOMS: atom_id res chain seq x y z
N MET A 1 -1.53 19.32 16.58
CA MET A 1 -2.28 20.15 15.61
C MET A 1 -2.56 19.28 14.40
N SER A 2 -3.83 19.01 14.09
CA SER A 2 -4.22 18.04 13.05
C SER A 2 -4.24 18.71 11.67
N SER A 3 -3.37 18.31 10.76
CA SER A 3 -3.30 18.80 9.38
C SER A 3 -4.39 18.17 8.49
N TYR A 4 -5.66 18.36 8.85
CA TYR A 4 -6.79 18.15 7.91
C TYR A 4 -6.88 19.29 6.89
N THR A 5 -5.74 19.84 6.48
CA THR A 5 -5.62 21.04 5.66
C THR A 5 -5.85 20.69 4.19
N ASN A 6 -6.99 21.18 3.69
CA ASN A 6 -7.34 21.41 2.28
C ASN A 6 -7.54 20.16 1.41
N PHE A 7 -8.56 19.36 1.72
CA PHE A 7 -9.15 18.54 0.66
C PHE A 7 -9.81 19.44 -0.38
N PRO A 8 -9.54 19.23 -1.68
CA PRO A 8 -10.26 19.93 -2.73
C PRO A 8 -11.75 19.64 -2.61
N THR A 9 -12.59 20.60 -2.99
CA THR A 9 -14.05 20.46 -2.91
C THR A 9 -14.62 19.69 -4.11
N GLY A 10 -13.90 19.66 -5.23
CA GLY A 10 -14.27 18.91 -6.43
C GLY A 10 -13.97 17.42 -6.30
N LYS A 11 -14.95 16.57 -6.63
CA LYS A 11 -14.79 15.11 -6.62
C LYS A 11 -13.62 14.65 -7.51
N ASP A 12 -13.50 15.21 -8.71
CA ASP A 12 -12.45 14.82 -9.66
C ASP A 12 -11.06 15.24 -9.18
N GLU A 13 -10.96 16.36 -8.47
CA GLU A 13 -9.72 16.80 -7.82
C GLU A 13 -9.35 15.90 -6.64
N GLN A 14 -10.32 15.46 -5.83
CA GLN A 14 -10.10 14.51 -4.74
C GLN A 14 -9.61 13.15 -5.27
N ILE A 15 -10.24 12.67 -6.35
CA ILE A 15 -9.82 11.46 -7.07
C ILE A 15 -8.39 11.61 -7.59
N SER A 16 -8.12 12.71 -8.30
CA SER A 16 -6.79 13.00 -8.84
C SER A 16 -5.74 13.05 -7.74
N MET A 17 -6.06 13.66 -6.60
CA MET A 17 -5.16 13.72 -5.45
C MET A 17 -4.93 12.34 -4.83
N PHE A 18 -5.97 11.51 -4.71
CA PHE A 18 -5.82 10.12 -4.26
C PHE A 18 -4.88 9.34 -5.19
N LEU A 19 -5.13 9.41 -6.51
CA LEU A 19 -4.34 8.71 -7.52
C LEU A 19 -2.87 9.13 -7.46
N ALA A 20 -2.62 10.44 -7.42
CA ALA A 20 -1.28 11.00 -7.33
C ALA A 20 -0.57 10.60 -6.03
N GLN A 21 -1.25 10.67 -4.87
CA GLN A 21 -0.65 10.28 -3.59
C GLN A 21 -0.29 8.80 -3.56
N ARG A 22 -1.21 7.93 -4.00
CA ARG A 22 -0.97 6.49 -4.10
C ARG A 22 0.22 6.19 -5.01
N GLU A 23 0.30 6.83 -6.17
CA GLU A 23 1.41 6.65 -7.11
C GLU A 23 2.74 7.17 -6.53
N ASN A 24 2.74 8.35 -5.88
CA ASN A 24 3.92 8.88 -5.19
C ASN A 24 4.40 7.93 -4.09
N MET A 25 3.47 7.34 -3.33
CA MET A 25 3.78 6.37 -2.29
C MET A 25 4.45 5.12 -2.86
N PHE A 26 3.95 4.61 -3.99
CA PHE A 26 4.58 3.51 -4.72
C PHE A 26 6.00 3.86 -5.17
N HIS A 27 6.18 5.02 -5.84
CA HIS A 27 7.48 5.43 -6.37
C HIS A 27 8.51 5.65 -5.25
N ALA A 28 8.11 6.20 -4.11
CA ALA A 28 8.97 6.34 -2.94
C ALA A 28 9.50 4.98 -2.45
N LEU A 29 8.61 4.00 -2.29
CA LEU A 29 8.99 2.64 -1.89
C LEU A 29 9.89 1.97 -2.92
N MET A 30 9.63 2.16 -4.22
CA MET A 30 10.52 1.65 -5.27
C MET A 30 11.90 2.35 -5.26
N GLY A 31 11.95 3.63 -4.90
CA GLY A 31 13.20 4.35 -4.64
C GLY A 31 14.01 3.69 -3.52
N TRP A 32 13.36 3.38 -2.39
CA TRP A 32 14.01 2.72 -1.26
C TRP A 32 14.39 1.27 -1.52
N HIS A 33 13.58 0.55 -2.31
CA HIS A 33 13.95 -0.76 -2.85
C HIS A 33 15.30 -0.68 -3.58
N ASN A 34 15.45 0.29 -4.49
CA ASN A 34 16.70 0.48 -5.24
C ASN A 34 17.87 0.90 -4.33
N GLU A 35 17.62 1.80 -3.36
CA GLU A 35 18.63 2.24 -2.38
C GLU A 35 19.18 1.04 -1.58
N LEU A 36 18.30 0.14 -1.14
CA LEU A 36 18.71 -1.08 -0.43
C LEU A 36 19.53 -2.02 -1.30
N LEU A 37 19.17 -2.19 -2.57
CA LEU A 37 19.93 -3.02 -3.51
C LEU A 37 21.33 -2.46 -3.79
N GLN A 38 21.45 -1.15 -3.91
CA GLN A 38 22.71 -0.47 -4.24
C GLN A 38 23.62 -0.28 -3.02
N ASN A 39 23.03 0.00 -1.85
CA ASN A 39 23.76 0.31 -0.63
C ASN A 39 23.19 -0.45 0.57
N PRO A 40 23.80 -1.59 0.97
CA PRO A 40 23.37 -2.36 2.13
C PRO A 40 23.36 -1.61 3.46
N TYR A 41 24.14 -0.53 3.59
CA TYR A 41 24.23 0.27 4.82
C TYR A 41 23.09 1.28 4.98
N SER A 42 22.24 1.46 3.95
CA SER A 42 21.08 2.35 3.98
C SER A 42 19.93 1.86 4.86
N ARG A 43 19.95 0.60 5.35
CA ARG A 43 18.85 -0.04 6.08
C ARG A 43 18.26 0.83 7.20
N ALA A 44 19.11 1.44 8.03
CA ALA A 44 18.64 2.25 9.14
C ALA A 44 17.95 3.55 8.68
N ASN A 45 18.46 4.16 7.60
CA ASN A 45 17.86 5.32 6.97
C ASN A 45 16.49 4.96 6.38
N VAL A 46 16.44 3.91 5.57
CA VAL A 46 15.20 3.43 4.94
C VAL A 46 14.16 3.05 6.01
N ALA A 47 14.55 2.35 7.08
CA ALA A 47 13.64 2.03 8.18
C ALA A 47 13.01 3.28 8.81
N SER A 48 13.79 4.35 9.01
CA SER A 48 13.30 5.62 9.56
C SER A 48 12.34 6.32 8.59
N GLN A 49 12.63 6.26 7.29
CA GLN A 49 11.74 6.82 6.27
C GLN A 49 10.42 6.04 6.16
N LEU A 50 10.46 4.70 6.27
CA LEU A 50 9.27 3.85 6.31
C LEU A 50 8.38 4.13 7.54
N GLU A 51 8.97 4.46 8.70
CA GLU A 51 8.21 4.89 9.88
C GLU A 51 7.49 6.23 9.65
N HIS A 52 8.16 7.19 9.01
CA HIS A 52 7.52 8.46 8.66
C HIS A 52 6.39 8.26 7.65
N PHE A 53 6.59 7.38 6.68
CA PHE A 53 5.64 7.03 5.63
C PHE A 53 4.31 6.45 6.17
N GLN A 54 4.33 5.79 7.33
CA GLN A 54 3.09 5.30 7.97
C GLN A 54 2.08 6.41 8.27
N ASN A 55 2.54 7.64 8.45
CA ASN A 55 1.70 8.79 8.77
C ASN A 55 0.85 9.27 7.59
N ASP A 56 1.09 8.75 6.38
CA ASP A 56 0.36 9.14 5.17
C ASP A 56 -0.98 8.36 5.01
N PHE A 57 -1.07 7.16 5.59
CA PHE A 57 -2.26 6.30 5.50
C PHE A 57 -3.55 6.92 6.05
N PRO A 58 -3.55 7.66 7.18
CA PRO A 58 -4.74 8.36 7.66
C PRO A 58 -5.29 9.38 6.65
N HIS A 59 -4.40 10.12 5.98
CA HIS A 59 -4.80 11.10 4.98
C HIS A 59 -5.38 10.42 3.74
N LEU A 60 -4.72 9.36 3.25
CA LEU A 60 -5.22 8.55 2.14
C LEU A 60 -6.59 7.94 2.46
N SER A 61 -6.78 7.41 3.67
CA SER A 61 -8.05 6.83 4.11
C SER A 61 -9.17 7.88 4.22
N ALA A 62 -8.83 9.10 4.67
CA ALA A 62 -9.77 10.20 4.71
C ALA A 62 -10.22 10.61 3.30
N LEU A 63 -9.30 10.65 2.32
CA LEU A 63 -9.64 10.93 0.92
C LEU A 63 -10.68 9.95 0.39
N VAL A 64 -10.45 8.65 0.59
CA VAL A 64 -11.36 7.66 0.02
C VAL A 64 -12.76 7.74 0.65
N ARG A 65 -12.83 8.02 1.97
CA ARG A 65 -14.12 8.28 2.62
C ARG A 65 -14.87 9.45 1.99
N VAL A 66 -14.19 10.56 1.70
CA VAL A 66 -14.81 11.74 1.06
C VAL A 66 -15.27 11.42 -0.36
N ILE A 67 -14.42 10.79 -1.17
CA ILE A 67 -14.73 10.41 -2.57
C ILE A 67 -15.95 9.48 -2.67
N ARG A 68 -16.15 8.61 -1.68
CA ARG A 68 -17.29 7.68 -1.64
C ARG A 68 -18.58 8.37 -1.23
N VAL A 69 -18.56 9.23 -0.22
CA VAL A 69 -19.75 9.96 0.25
C VAL A 69 -20.23 10.99 -0.77
N SER A 70 -19.35 11.49 -1.64
CA SER A 70 -19.71 12.45 -2.69
C SER A 70 -20.58 11.86 -3.82
N ARG A 71 -20.92 10.57 -3.79
CA ARG A 71 -21.72 9.88 -4.82
C ARG A 71 -23.24 9.98 -4.60
N GLY A 72 -23.67 10.62 -3.52
CA GLY A 72 -25.07 10.63 -3.10
C GLY A 72 -25.34 9.52 -2.07
N PRO A 73 -26.61 9.23 -1.77
CA PRO A 73 -26.96 8.25 -0.75
C PRO A 73 -26.52 6.85 -1.17
N VAL A 74 -25.52 6.31 -0.49
CA VAL A 74 -25.06 4.92 -0.59
C VAL A 74 -25.80 4.11 0.49
N PRO A 75 -26.35 2.93 0.18
CA PRO A 75 -26.92 2.03 1.18
C PRO A 75 -25.95 1.77 2.35
N GLU A 76 -26.48 1.64 3.57
CA GLU A 76 -25.66 1.52 4.77
C GLU A 76 -24.78 0.26 4.77
N ASP A 77 -25.33 -0.85 4.27
CA ASP A 77 -24.63 -2.13 4.10
C ASP A 77 -23.45 -2.02 3.12
N GLU A 78 -23.65 -1.34 1.99
CA GLU A 78 -22.58 -1.07 1.02
C GLU A 78 -21.50 -0.17 1.63
N ARG A 79 -21.89 0.88 2.38
CA ARG A 79 -20.95 1.77 3.06
C ARG A 79 -20.09 1.01 4.08
N LEU A 80 -20.71 0.19 4.93
CA LEU A 80 -20.03 -0.59 5.96
C LEU A 80 -19.12 -1.67 5.34
N GLY A 81 -19.60 -2.35 4.31
CA GLY A 81 -18.84 -3.38 3.62
C GLY A 81 -17.60 -2.83 2.92
N TRP A 82 -17.73 -1.66 2.27
CA TRP A 82 -16.60 -0.97 1.66
C TRP A 82 -15.59 -0.46 2.72
N GLU A 83 -16.07 0.18 3.79
CA GLU A 83 -15.19 0.70 4.85
C GLU A 83 -14.40 -0.42 5.54
N THR A 84 -15.06 -1.57 5.77
CA THR A 84 -14.40 -2.77 6.32
C THR A 84 -13.32 -3.28 5.36
N CYS A 85 -13.65 -3.43 4.06
CA CYS A 85 -12.70 -3.84 3.02
C CYS A 85 -11.46 -2.92 2.98
N TRP A 86 -11.68 -1.60 2.96
CA TRP A 86 -10.60 -0.62 2.93
C TRP A 86 -9.70 -0.72 4.16
N ASN A 87 -10.31 -0.73 5.35
CA ASN A 87 -9.58 -0.77 6.61
C ASN A 87 -8.75 -2.05 6.77
N ASP A 88 -9.27 -3.20 6.34
CA ASP A 88 -8.53 -4.47 6.41
C ASP A 88 -7.31 -4.47 5.47
N LYS A 89 -7.45 -3.92 4.25
CA LYS A 89 -6.33 -3.76 3.31
C LYS A 89 -5.26 -2.84 3.87
N VAL A 90 -5.64 -1.66 4.37
CA VAL A 90 -4.71 -0.69 4.96
C VAL A 90 -4.02 -1.29 6.19
N ARG A 91 -4.76 -1.93 7.09
CA ARG A 91 -4.20 -2.58 8.29
C ARG A 91 -3.20 -3.67 7.92
N CYS A 92 -3.50 -4.48 6.90
CA CYS A 92 -2.56 -5.49 6.40
C CYS A 92 -1.26 -4.85 5.90
N ILE A 93 -1.35 -3.80 5.08
CA ILE A 93 -0.16 -3.11 4.56
C ILE A 93 0.67 -2.51 5.70
N GLN A 94 0.02 -1.82 6.64
CA GLN A 94 0.70 -1.23 7.81
C GLN A 94 1.37 -2.30 8.68
N HIS A 95 0.71 -3.44 8.90
CA HIS A 95 1.29 -4.56 9.63
C HIS A 95 2.58 -5.08 8.99
N TYR A 96 2.59 -5.28 7.66
CA TYR A 96 3.79 -5.74 6.97
C TYR A 96 4.88 -4.67 6.87
N LEU A 97 4.48 -3.40 6.85
CA LEU A 97 5.41 -2.28 6.97
C LEU A 97 6.12 -2.29 8.33
N ASP A 98 5.39 -2.49 9.44
CA ASP A 98 5.97 -2.65 10.78
C ASP A 98 6.96 -3.82 10.86
N ILE A 99 6.58 -4.97 10.29
CA ILE A 99 7.46 -6.15 10.24
C ILE A 99 8.71 -5.84 9.43
N CYS A 100 8.57 -5.19 8.28
CA CYS A 100 9.68 -4.82 7.41
C CYS A 100 10.66 -3.87 8.14
N ILE A 101 10.15 -2.81 8.78
CA ILE A 101 10.92 -1.87 9.62
C ILE A 101 11.67 -2.63 10.72
N LYS A 102 10.98 -3.52 11.43
CA LYS A 102 11.58 -4.34 12.49
C LYS A 102 12.75 -5.18 11.96
N TYR A 103 12.59 -5.85 10.81
CA TYR A 103 13.68 -6.61 10.22
C TYR A 103 14.82 -5.73 9.68
N MET A 104 14.53 -4.52 9.20
CA MET A 104 15.59 -3.60 8.80
C MET A 104 16.47 -3.18 9.98
N ARG A 105 15.86 -2.94 11.15
CA ARG A 105 16.54 -2.55 12.40
C ARG A 105 17.25 -3.71 13.09
N ASP A 106 16.70 -4.91 12.98
CA ASP A 106 17.24 -6.10 13.65
C ASP A 106 18.28 -6.81 12.76
N LEU A 107 19.55 -6.51 12.99
CA LEU A 107 20.67 -7.08 12.24
C LEU A 107 20.84 -8.60 12.47
N GLU A 108 20.33 -9.12 13.59
CA GLU A 108 20.51 -10.53 13.98
C GLU A 108 19.47 -11.46 13.35
N LYS A 109 18.33 -10.93 12.88
CA LYS A 109 17.22 -11.73 12.29
C LYS A 109 17.40 -12.14 10.82
N GLY A 110 18.61 -12.04 10.28
CA GLY A 110 19.04 -12.88 9.16
C GLY A 110 18.45 -12.61 7.78
N TRP A 111 17.66 -11.55 7.59
CA TRP A 111 17.26 -11.14 6.24
C TRP A 111 18.36 -10.26 5.64
N GLY A 112 19.01 -10.79 4.60
CA GLY A 112 19.96 -10.02 3.78
C GLY A 112 19.25 -8.84 3.09
N THR A 113 20.01 -7.80 2.75
CA THR A 113 19.43 -6.57 2.19
C THR A 113 18.64 -6.80 0.91
N GLY A 114 19.03 -7.76 0.06
CA GLY A 114 18.24 -8.14 -1.11
C GLY A 114 16.83 -8.62 -0.77
N ASN A 115 16.67 -9.41 0.30
CA ASN A 115 15.35 -9.86 0.75
C ASN A 115 14.53 -8.70 1.32
N LEU A 116 15.16 -7.78 2.06
CA LEU A 116 14.48 -6.59 2.57
C LEU A 116 14.04 -5.67 1.43
N ALA A 117 14.85 -5.51 0.39
CA ALA A 117 14.48 -4.76 -0.79
C ALA A 117 13.25 -5.38 -1.47
N ILE A 118 13.23 -6.71 -1.65
CA ILE A 118 12.06 -7.41 -2.20
C ILE A 118 10.82 -7.22 -1.31
N PHE A 119 10.99 -7.25 0.02
CA PHE A 119 9.87 -7.01 0.93
C PHE A 119 9.30 -5.59 0.76
N VAL A 120 10.16 -4.58 0.62
CA VAL A 120 9.72 -3.21 0.30
C VAL A 120 8.94 -3.14 -1.01
N SER A 121 9.37 -3.85 -2.07
CA SER A 121 8.63 -3.85 -3.34
C SER A 121 7.27 -4.57 -3.24
N MET A 122 7.14 -5.63 -2.42
CA MET A 122 5.85 -6.27 -2.12
C MET A 122 4.86 -5.28 -1.48
N ILE A 123 5.34 -4.45 -0.56
CA ILE A 123 4.57 -3.37 0.06
C ILE A 123 4.19 -2.31 -0.98
N ALA A 124 5.15 -1.90 -1.83
CA ALA A 124 4.90 -0.93 -2.89
C ALA A 124 3.77 -1.38 -3.81
N VAL A 125 3.85 -2.60 -4.34
CA VAL A 125 2.83 -3.17 -5.23
C VAL A 125 1.47 -3.27 -4.53
N SER A 126 1.46 -3.61 -3.26
CA SER A 126 0.21 -3.68 -2.48
C SER A 126 -0.47 -2.31 -2.35
N ILE A 127 0.31 -1.25 -2.13
CA ILE A 127 -0.20 0.14 -2.10
C ILE A 127 -0.66 0.58 -3.48
N GLY A 128 0.13 0.31 -4.52
CA GLY A 128 -0.21 0.70 -5.89
C GLY A 128 -1.52 0.07 -6.40
N ARG A 129 -1.96 -1.02 -5.78
CA ARG A 129 -3.23 -1.71 -6.09
C ARG A 129 -4.43 -1.24 -5.26
N LEU A 130 -4.22 -0.33 -4.31
CA LEU A 130 -5.32 0.31 -3.60
C LEU A 130 -6.14 1.13 -4.60
N HIS A 131 -7.46 0.99 -4.53
CA HIS A 131 -8.42 1.69 -5.37
C HIS A 131 -9.51 2.28 -4.50
N TYR A 132 -10.08 3.38 -4.97
CA TYR A 132 -11.18 4.06 -4.29
C TYR A 132 -12.55 3.64 -4.84
N GLU A 133 -12.63 3.04 -6.04
CA GLU A 133 -13.87 2.64 -6.70
C GLU A 133 -13.80 1.25 -7.37
N LYS A 134 -14.97 0.75 -7.81
CA LYS A 134 -15.06 -0.41 -8.71
C LYS A 134 -14.54 0.04 -10.08
N GLY A 135 -13.34 -0.38 -10.43
CA GLY A 135 -12.65 0.03 -11.65
C GLY A 135 -11.14 0.11 -11.46
N PHE A 136 -10.41 -0.13 -12.56
CA PHE A 136 -8.97 -0.06 -12.59
C PHE A 136 -8.51 1.12 -13.45
N ASP A 137 -7.70 2.00 -12.88
CA ASP A 137 -6.89 2.92 -13.67
C ASP A 137 -5.69 2.18 -14.31
N GLU A 138 -5.02 2.85 -15.26
CA GLU A 138 -3.88 2.27 -15.98
C GLU A 138 -2.75 1.86 -15.03
N PHE A 139 -2.48 2.68 -14.00
CA PHE A 139 -1.45 2.42 -13.02
C PHE A 139 -1.76 1.16 -12.20
N THR A 140 -3.00 1.02 -11.74
CA THR A 140 -3.49 -0.16 -11.02
C THR A 140 -3.34 -1.41 -11.88
N THR A 141 -3.68 -1.34 -13.17
CA THR A 141 -3.52 -2.45 -14.13
C THR A 141 -2.05 -2.89 -14.23
N LYS A 142 -1.11 -1.94 -14.32
CA LYS A 142 0.33 -2.23 -14.29
C LYS A 142 0.73 -2.91 -12.98
N MET A 143 0.18 -2.48 -11.85
CA MET A 143 0.46 -3.10 -10.56
C MET A 143 -0.11 -4.52 -10.44
N PHE A 144 -1.23 -4.82 -11.07
CA PHE A 144 -1.73 -6.20 -11.20
C PHE A 144 -0.76 -7.08 -11.98
N GLN A 145 -0.23 -6.60 -13.10
CA GLN A 145 0.76 -7.33 -13.89
C GLN A 145 2.05 -7.57 -13.09
N LEU A 146 2.50 -6.56 -12.36
CA LEU A 146 3.67 -6.67 -11.49
C LEU A 146 3.42 -7.70 -10.36
N ALA A 147 2.26 -7.66 -9.70
CA ALA A 147 1.88 -8.64 -8.69
C ALA A 147 1.81 -10.08 -9.25
N ALA A 148 1.29 -10.25 -10.47
CA ALA A 148 1.28 -11.54 -11.15
C ALA A 148 2.72 -12.02 -11.39
N SER A 149 3.62 -11.16 -11.87
CA SER A 149 5.04 -11.50 -12.06
C SER A 149 5.73 -11.91 -10.76
N MET A 150 5.41 -11.25 -9.64
CA MET A 150 5.94 -11.60 -8.32
C MET A 150 5.44 -12.96 -7.86
N SER A 151 4.20 -13.31 -8.15
CA SER A 151 3.60 -14.60 -7.79
C SER A 151 4.23 -15.79 -8.53
N HIS A 152 4.94 -15.54 -9.62
CA HIS A 152 5.68 -16.54 -10.40
C HIS A 152 7.19 -16.55 -10.10
N HIS A 153 7.66 -15.66 -9.21
CA HIS A 153 9.07 -15.57 -8.86
C HIS A 153 9.43 -16.53 -7.72
N GLU A 154 10.62 -17.12 -7.79
CA GLU A 154 11.14 -17.97 -6.72
C GLU A 154 11.72 -17.13 -5.58
N TYR A 155 10.95 -16.99 -4.50
CA TYR A 155 11.41 -16.33 -3.28
C TYR A 155 11.88 -17.34 -2.23
N SER A 156 12.66 -16.84 -1.25
CA SER A 156 12.85 -17.59 0.01
C SER A 156 11.49 -17.87 0.67
N SER A 157 11.40 -18.97 1.42
CA SER A 157 10.14 -19.40 2.06
C SER A 157 9.51 -18.31 2.95
N GLY A 158 10.33 -17.52 3.63
CA GLY A 158 9.86 -16.38 4.44
C GLY A 158 9.21 -15.28 3.60
N LEU A 159 9.84 -14.89 2.49
CA LEU A 159 9.28 -13.89 1.56
C LEU A 159 8.03 -14.40 0.84
N TRP A 160 8.02 -15.68 0.47
CA TRP A 160 6.83 -16.30 -0.12
C TRP A 160 5.63 -16.29 0.83
N SER A 161 5.86 -16.57 2.12
CA SER A 161 4.81 -16.50 3.15
C SER A 161 4.28 -15.08 3.31
N VAL A 162 5.16 -14.08 3.35
CA VAL A 162 4.76 -12.66 3.40
C VAL A 162 3.92 -12.30 2.19
N TRP A 163 4.39 -12.62 0.98
CA TRP A 163 3.67 -12.34 -0.25
C TRP A 163 2.30 -12.99 -0.26
N THR A 164 2.22 -14.28 0.04
CA THR A 164 0.95 -15.03 0.03
C THR A 164 -0.11 -14.40 0.92
N GLU A 165 0.26 -13.97 2.13
CA GLU A 165 -0.67 -13.35 3.07
C GLU A 165 -1.08 -11.92 2.64
N MET A 166 -0.11 -11.11 2.20
CA MET A 166 -0.39 -9.78 1.63
C MET A 166 -1.31 -9.89 0.42
N VAL A 167 -1.03 -10.84 -0.47
CA VAL A 167 -1.84 -11.13 -1.65
C VAL A 167 -3.24 -11.52 -1.21
N LYS A 168 -3.43 -12.47 -0.29
CA LYS A 168 -4.77 -12.89 0.13
C LYS A 168 -5.63 -11.72 0.60
N ILE A 169 -5.07 -10.80 1.39
CA ILE A 169 -5.85 -9.70 1.98
C ILE A 169 -6.03 -8.54 1.00
N VAL A 170 -4.97 -8.13 0.31
CA VAL A 170 -5.02 -7.04 -0.68
C VAL A 170 -5.84 -7.43 -1.91
N HIS A 171 -5.78 -8.71 -2.31
CA HIS A 171 -6.61 -9.28 -3.38
C HIS A 171 -7.96 -9.80 -2.90
N ARG A 172 -8.26 -9.80 -1.59
CA ARG A 172 -9.56 -10.27 -1.14
C ARG A 172 -10.61 -9.40 -1.80
N GLY A 173 -11.32 -10.05 -2.72
CA GLY A 173 -12.49 -9.49 -3.32
C GLY A 173 -13.48 -9.21 -2.23
N CYS A 174 -13.76 -7.94 -2.01
CA CYS A 174 -14.99 -7.58 -1.33
C CYS A 174 -16.00 -7.34 -2.44
N ASP A 175 -17.23 -7.82 -2.32
CA ASP A 175 -18.29 -7.58 -3.31
C ASP A 175 -18.57 -6.06 -3.50
N TYR A 176 -18.09 -5.26 -2.55
CA TYR A 176 -18.11 -3.80 -2.54
C TYR A 176 -16.84 -3.13 -3.16
N CYS A 177 -15.80 -3.93 -3.41
CA CYS A 177 -14.50 -3.54 -3.95
C CYS A 177 -14.19 -4.18 -5.33
N LEU A 178 -14.88 -5.25 -5.72
CA LEU A 178 -14.79 -5.86 -7.05
C LEU A 178 -16.03 -5.53 -7.87
N ASP A 179 -15.79 -4.87 -9.00
CA ASP A 179 -16.20 -5.28 -10.35
C ASP A 179 -15.12 -4.75 -11.32
#